data_AF-A0A3N5N6N8-F1
#
_entry.id   AF-A0A3N5N6N8-F1
#
_cell.length_a   1.000
_cell.length_b   1.000
_cell.length_c   1.000
_cell.angle_alpha   90.00
_cell.angle_beta   90.00
_cell.angle_gamma   90.00
#
_symmetry.space_group_name_H-M   'P 1'
#
loop_
_entity.id
_entity.type
_entity.pdbx_description
1 polymer ?
#
loop_
_entity_poly.entity_id
_entity_poly.type
_entity_poly.pdbx_seq_one_letter_code
_entity_poly.pdbx_strand_id
1 'polypeptide(L)'
;MIPSIKKGKILTYRLYDTAFEIDLVKVEEKITKETKRLRIKRKPFSKAFEFANPPVSFQLQTLEKELFGKKIDINVYVRAYDFGVLSIMLEIPANDMDFSEFKKLTLALKNTDEIENECRNQL
;
A
#
# COMPACT_ATOMS: atom_id res chain seq x y z
N MET A 1 5.29 -4.27 -33.19
CA MET A 1 6.19 -3.99 -32.05
C MET A 1 5.36 -4.08 -30.79
N ILE A 2 5.68 -4.98 -29.86
CA ILE A 2 4.96 -5.10 -28.59
C ILE A 2 5.54 -4.06 -27.64
N PRO A 3 4.72 -3.20 -26.99
CA PRO A 3 5.22 -2.22 -26.04
C PRO A 3 5.87 -2.94 -24.84
N SER A 4 7.03 -2.42 -24.41
CA SER A 4 7.73 -2.88 -23.22
C SER A 4 7.77 -1.79 -22.16
N ILE A 5 7.63 -2.19 -20.90
CA ILE A 5 7.70 -1.33 -19.74
C ILE A 5 9.13 -1.37 -19.23
N LYS A 6 9.86 -0.26 -19.39
CA LYS A 6 11.24 -0.14 -18.85
C LYS A 6 11.24 0.16 -17.36
N LYS A 7 10.40 1.09 -16.93
CA LYS A 7 10.19 1.42 -15.53
C LYS A 7 8.71 1.59 -15.27
N GLY A 8 8.20 0.86 -14.29
CA GLY A 8 6.77 0.81 -14.01
C GLY A 8 6.49 0.32 -12.60
N LYS A 9 5.25 0.52 -12.18
CA LYS A 9 4.73 -0.01 -10.92
C LYS A 9 3.24 -0.28 -11.02
N ILE A 10 2.79 -1.29 -10.31
CA ILE A 10 1.38 -1.60 -10.10
C ILE A 10 1.02 -1.09 -8.70
N LEU A 11 -0.04 -0.29 -8.62
CA LEU A 11 -0.57 0.21 -7.35
C LEU A 11 -1.92 -0.46 -7.11
N THR A 12 -1.98 -1.31 -6.09
CA THR A 12 -3.23 -1.95 -5.66
C THR A 12 -3.72 -1.26 -4.40
N TYR A 13 -4.94 -0.72 -4.45
CA TYR A 13 -5.56 -0.06 -3.31
C TYR A 13 -6.64 -0.96 -2.73
N ARG A 14 -6.63 -1.10 -1.40
CA ARG A 14 -7.69 -1.72 -0.61
C ARG A 14 -8.19 -0.69 0.39
N LEU A 15 -9.51 -0.63 0.55
CA LEU A 15 -10.19 0.24 1.51
C LEU A 15 -10.96 -0.65 2.47
N TYR A 16 -10.79 -0.40 3.76
CA TYR A 16 -11.47 -1.10 4.84
C TYR A 16 -12.24 -0.07 5.65
N ASP A 17 -13.50 -0.40 5.92
CA ASP A 17 -14.33 0.31 6.88
C ASP A 17 -14.22 -0.41 8.22
N THR A 18 -13.85 0.33 9.27
CA THR A 18 -13.69 -0.20 10.62
C THR A 18 -14.99 -0.15 11.43
N ALA A 19 -16.06 0.43 10.87
CA ALA A 19 -17.36 0.67 11.50
C ALA A 19 -17.32 1.57 12.76
N PHE A 20 -16.16 2.17 13.08
CA PHE A 20 -15.93 3.06 14.21
C PHE A 20 -14.96 4.17 13.81
N GLU A 21 -14.94 5.27 14.54
CA GLU A 21 -13.90 6.29 14.36
C GLU A 21 -12.52 5.75 14.77
N ILE A 22 -11.48 6.26 14.10
CA ILE A 22 -10.08 5.91 14.42
C ILE A 22 -9.45 7.08 15.16
N ASP A 23 -8.95 6.79 16.36
CA ASP A 23 -8.14 7.74 17.14
C ASP A 23 -6.74 7.89 16.50
N LEU A 24 -6.58 8.93 15.70
CA LEU A 24 -5.34 9.18 14.95
C LEU A 24 -4.13 9.43 15.86
N VAL A 25 -4.33 9.99 17.06
CA VAL A 25 -3.25 10.23 18.02
C VAL A 25 -2.70 8.89 18.51
N LYS A 26 -3.59 7.96 18.89
CA LYS A 26 -3.18 6.60 19.30
C LYS A 26 -2.51 5.83 18.16
N VAL A 27 -2.95 6.03 16.92
CA VAL A 27 -2.29 5.44 15.75
C VAL A 27 -0.85 5.96 15.64
N GLU A 28 -0.63 7.27 15.71
CA GLU A 28 0.71 7.86 15.70
C GLU A 28 1.59 7.36 16.85
N GLU A 29 1.04 7.24 18.06
CA GLU A 29 1.73 6.73 19.25
C GLU A 29 2.13 5.26 19.10
N LYS A 30 1.25 4.40 18.55
CA LYS A 30 1.51 2.96 18.36
C LYS A 30 2.57 2.71 17.27
N ILE A 31 2.71 3.62 16.30
CA ILE A 31 3.73 3.55 15.25
C ILE A 31 5.10 3.97 15.83
N THR A 32 5.72 3.13 16.67
CA THR A 32 6.93 3.56 17.40
C THR A 32 8.07 2.56 17.61
N LYS A 33 8.11 1.30 17.14
CA LYS A 33 9.34 0.50 17.43
C LYS A 33 9.87 -0.59 16.52
N GLU A 34 9.12 -1.22 15.63
CA GLU A 34 9.73 -2.13 14.65
C GLU A 34 9.10 -1.88 13.30
N THR A 35 9.80 -1.09 12.48
CA THR A 35 10.11 -1.22 11.04
C THR A 35 10.31 0.18 10.45
N LYS A 36 11.32 0.32 9.59
CA LYS A 36 11.95 1.57 9.15
C LYS A 36 10.95 2.69 8.80
N ARG A 37 11.04 3.74 9.62
CA ARG A 37 10.50 5.11 9.50
C ARG A 37 10.17 5.53 8.07
N LEU A 38 8.89 5.57 7.71
CA LEU A 38 8.45 6.32 6.54
C LEU A 38 8.06 7.75 6.90
N ARG A 39 8.63 8.69 6.15
CA ARG A 39 8.34 10.12 6.26
C ARG A 39 6.85 10.36 5.99
N ILE A 40 6.16 10.86 7.02
CA ILE A 40 4.85 11.49 6.91
C ILE A 40 4.95 12.61 5.87
N LYS A 41 4.52 12.35 4.63
CA LYS A 41 4.23 13.43 3.68
C LYS A 41 2.86 13.96 4.04
N ARG A 42 2.83 14.98 4.90
CA ARG A 42 1.70 15.93 4.96
C ARG A 42 1.58 16.56 3.58
N LYS A 43 0.86 15.93 2.66
CA LYS A 43 0.48 16.56 1.41
C LYS A 43 -0.69 17.49 1.77
N PRO A 44 -0.53 18.82 1.68
CA PRO A 44 -1.69 19.70 1.67
C PRO A 44 -2.51 19.28 0.44
N PHE A 45 -3.66 18.64 0.69
CA PHE A 45 -4.56 18.24 -0.37
C PHE A 45 -5.06 19.49 -1.09
N SER A 46 -5.36 19.32 -2.38
CA SER A 46 -5.92 20.37 -3.24
C SER A 46 -7.09 21.06 -2.53
N LYS A 47 -7.27 22.37 -2.78
CA LYS A 47 -8.26 23.28 -2.17
C LYS A 47 -9.75 22.84 -2.25
N ALA A 48 -10.05 21.62 -2.67
CA ALA A 48 -11.39 21.06 -2.85
C ALA A 48 -11.76 20.00 -1.80
N PHE A 49 -10.82 19.52 -0.97
CA PHE A 49 -11.08 18.54 0.09
C PHE A 49 -10.29 18.92 1.35
N GLU A 50 -10.94 19.60 2.30
CA GLU A 50 -10.39 19.82 3.64
C GLU A 50 -10.82 18.68 4.55
N PHE A 51 -9.86 17.87 4.99
CA PHE A 51 -10.07 16.96 6.11
C PHE A 51 -9.91 17.75 7.40
N ALA A 52 -10.90 17.69 8.30
CA ALA A 52 -10.81 18.34 9.62
C ALA A 52 -9.60 17.80 10.40
N ASN A 53 -9.37 16.49 10.35
CA ASN A 53 -8.15 15.86 10.84
C ASN A 53 -7.40 15.18 9.67
N PRO A 54 -6.15 15.59 9.37
CA PRO A 54 -5.37 14.96 8.32
C PRO A 54 -5.12 13.47 8.61
N PRO A 55 -5.24 12.58 7.61
CA PRO A 55 -5.05 11.16 7.82
C PRO A 55 -3.59 10.79 8.13
N VAL A 56 -3.39 9.81 9.00
CA VAL A 56 -2.06 9.29 9.38
C VAL A 56 -1.61 8.29 8.34
N SER A 57 -0.41 8.45 7.78
CA SER A 57 0.15 7.54 6.76
C SER A 57 1.50 6.98 7.20
N PHE A 58 1.69 5.67 7.04
CA PHE A 58 2.91 4.94 7.38
C PHE A 58 3.16 3.81 6.40
N GLN A 59 4.33 3.18 6.44
CA GLN A 59 4.63 1.98 5.65
C GLN A 59 5.00 0.84 6.59
N LEU A 60 4.46 -0.34 6.27
CA LEU A 60 4.74 -1.59 6.95
C LEU A 60 6.05 -2.20 6.43
N GLN A 61 6.38 -3.41 6.88
CA GLN A 61 7.51 -4.14 6.31
C GLN A 61 7.27 -4.39 4.83
N THR A 62 8.33 -4.27 4.04
CA THR A 62 8.31 -4.73 2.65
C THR A 62 8.05 -6.22 2.64
N LEU A 63 7.08 -6.66 1.85
CA LEU A 63 6.78 -8.08 1.67
C LEU A 63 7.64 -8.62 0.55
N GLU A 64 8.41 -9.68 0.83
CA GLU A 64 9.12 -10.43 -0.21
C GLU A 64 8.21 -11.53 -0.74
N LYS A 65 7.87 -11.50 -2.03
CA LYS A 65 7.05 -12.54 -2.67
C LYS A 65 7.76 -13.12 -3.88
N GLU A 66 7.68 -14.44 -4.02
CA GLU A 66 8.10 -15.12 -5.24
C GLU A 66 6.94 -15.13 -6.24
N LEU A 67 7.07 -14.37 -7.32
CA LEU A 67 6.09 -14.26 -8.39
C LEU A 67 6.78 -14.53 -9.72
N PHE A 68 6.25 -15.48 -10.50
CA PHE A 68 6.84 -15.90 -11.79
C PHE A 68 8.32 -16.31 -11.68
N GLY A 69 8.71 -16.95 -10.56
CA GLY A 69 10.09 -17.39 -10.31
C GLY A 69 11.08 -16.25 -10.04
N LYS A 70 10.57 -15.04 -9.75
CA LYS A 70 11.37 -13.87 -9.34
C LYS A 70 10.95 -13.43 -7.95
N LYS A 71 11.92 -13.06 -7.12
CA LYS A 71 11.65 -12.35 -5.86
C LYS A 71 11.25 -10.92 -6.19
N ILE A 72 10.11 -10.51 -5.65
CA ILE A 72 9.54 -9.18 -5.83
C ILE A 72 9.31 -8.58 -4.45
N ASP A 73 9.93 -7.41 -4.23
CA ASP A 73 9.77 -6.61 -3.04
C ASP A 73 8.54 -5.71 -3.19
N ILE A 74 7.53 -5.93 -2.35
CA ILE A 74 6.26 -5.20 -2.36
C ILE A 74 6.27 -4.21 -1.19
N ASN A 75 6.24 -2.91 -1.50
CA ASN A 75 6.09 -1.89 -0.47
C ASN A 75 4.62 -1.77 -0.06
N VAL A 76 4.36 -1.77 1.25
CA VAL A 76 2.99 -1.68 1.79
C VAL A 76 2.82 -0.37 2.54
N TYR A 77 1.92 0.46 2.04
CA TYR A 77 1.59 1.75 2.63
C TYR A 77 0.22 1.70 3.26
N VAL A 78 0.09 2.24 4.46
CA VAL A 78 -1.16 2.29 5.19
C VAL A 78 -1.53 3.74 5.43
N ARG A 79 -2.81 4.05 5.31
CA ARG A 79 -3.37 5.36 5.66
C ARG A 79 -4.64 5.19 6.49
N ALA A 80 -4.63 5.71 7.70
CA ALA A 80 -5.78 5.75 8.59
C ALA A 80 -6.48 7.11 8.52
N TYR A 81 -7.81 7.09 8.47
CA TYR A 81 -8.69 8.26 8.46
C TYR A 81 -9.52 8.26 9.75
N ASP A 82 -9.70 9.43 10.35
CA ASP A 82 -10.44 9.60 11.61
C ASP A 82 -11.89 9.10 11.54
N PHE A 83 -12.54 9.26 10.39
CA PHE A 83 -13.91 8.78 10.13
C PHE A 83 -14.04 7.26 9.91
N GLY A 84 -13.05 6.47 10.32
CA GLY A 84 -13.19 5.01 10.38
C GLY A 84 -12.73 4.24 9.16
N VAL A 85 -11.99 4.88 8.25
CA VAL A 85 -11.48 4.22 7.04
C VAL A 85 -9.98 3.94 7.16
N LEU A 86 -9.57 2.75 6.72
CA LEU A 86 -8.18 2.37 6.55
C LEU A 86 -7.92 2.05 5.07
N SER A 87 -6.91 2.69 4.47
CA SER A 87 -6.42 2.36 3.15
C SER A 87 -5.10 1.61 3.24
N ILE A 88 -4.99 0.51 2.50
CA ILE A 88 -3.73 -0.19 2.28
C ILE A 88 -3.40 -0.11 0.79
N MET A 89 -2.24 0.45 0.45
CA MET A 89 -1.71 0.52 -0.90
C MET A 89 -0.49 -0.38 -1.01
N LEU A 90 -0.55 -1.36 -1.92
CA LEU A 90 0.58 -2.16 -2.33
C LEU A 90 1.24 -1.50 -3.54
N GLU A 91 2.55 -1.29 -3.46
CA GLU A 91 3.36 -0.86 -4.60
C GLU A 91 4.24 -2.02 -5.04
N ILE A 92 3.94 -2.57 -6.22
CA ILE A 92 4.66 -3.69 -6.82
C ILE A 92 5.50 -3.15 -7.98
N PRO A 93 6.82 -3.36 -8.01
CA PRO A 93 7.66 -2.94 -9.13
C PRO A 93 7.33 -3.74 -10.40
N ALA A 94 7.26 -3.04 -11.53
CA ALA A 94 6.95 -3.60 -12.84
C ALA A 94 7.98 -3.11 -13.88
N ASN A 95 9.26 -3.33 -13.58
CA ASN A 95 10.38 -2.91 -14.42
C ASN A 95 10.75 -4.00 -15.43
N ASP A 96 11.30 -3.59 -16.57
CA ASP A 96 11.85 -4.46 -17.61
C ASP A 96 10.97 -5.66 -17.99
N MET A 97 9.68 -5.40 -18.24
CA MET A 97 8.71 -6.42 -18.63
C MET A 97 7.92 -6.04 -19.87
N ASP A 98 7.48 -7.03 -20.63
CA ASP A 98 6.55 -6.80 -21.73
C ASP A 98 5.10 -6.64 -21.22
N PHE A 99 4.21 -6.18 -22.10
CA PHE A 99 2.82 -5.96 -21.74
C PHE A 99 2.06 -7.25 -21.35
N SER A 100 2.47 -8.41 -21.88
CA SER A 100 1.89 -9.72 -21.55
C SER A 100 2.26 -10.15 -20.13
N GLU A 101 3.55 -10.01 -19.77
CA GLU A 101 4.06 -10.22 -18.42
C GLU A 101 3.40 -9.28 -17.42
N PHE A 102 3.26 -7.99 -17.76
CA PHE A 102 2.55 -7.02 -16.94
C PHE A 102 1.09 -7.41 -16.68
N LYS A 103 0.39 -7.87 -17.72
CA LYS A 103 -1.00 -8.35 -17.61
C LYS A 103 -1.10 -9.59 -16.72
N LYS A 104 -0.17 -10.55 -16.87
CA LYS A 104 -0.11 -11.75 -16.02
C LYS A 104 0.13 -11.37 -14.56
N LEU A 105 1.08 -10.47 -14.30
CA LEU A 105 1.36 -9.96 -12.95
C LEU A 105 0.13 -9.29 -12.33
N THR A 106 -0.53 -8.41 -13.09
CA THR A 106 -1.77 -7.75 -12.64
C THR A 106 -2.86 -8.75 -12.30
N LEU A 107 -3.02 -9.83 -13.09
CA LEU A 107 -4.01 -10.86 -12.85
C LEU A 107 -3.68 -11.70 -11.61
N ALA A 108 -2.41 -12.07 -11.43
CA ALA A 108 -1.95 -12.83 -10.26
C ALA A 108 -2.18 -12.05 -8.96
N LEU A 109 -1.92 -10.74 -8.97
CA LEU A 109 -2.12 -9.87 -7.80
C LEU A 109 -3.60 -9.67 -7.42
N LYS A 110 -4.54 -9.92 -8.34
CA LYS A 110 -5.98 -9.71 -8.12
C LYS A 110 -6.57 -10.68 -7.10
N ASN A 111 -6.00 -11.88 -6.94
CA ASN A 111 -6.55 -12.98 -6.13
C ASN A 111 -5.64 -13.37 -4.97
N THR A 112 -5.18 -12.40 -4.17
CA THR A 112 -4.14 -12.67 -3.17
C THR A 112 -4.65 -12.47 -1.74
N ASP A 113 -5.35 -13.49 -1.23
CA ASP A 113 -5.71 -13.64 0.19
C ASP A 113 -4.43 -13.76 1.07
N GLU A 114 -3.34 -14.30 0.50
CA GLU A 114 -2.06 -14.44 1.20
C GLU A 114 -1.42 -13.09 1.55
N ILE A 115 -1.48 -12.11 0.64
CA ILE A 115 -0.97 -10.76 0.91
C ILE A 115 -1.83 -10.06 1.96
N GLU A 116 -3.15 -10.34 2.00
CA GLU A 116 -4.03 -9.82 3.05
C GLU A 116 -3.65 -10.35 4.43
N ASN A 117 -3.42 -11.66 4.53
CA ASN A 117 -3.03 -12.29 5.79
C ASN A 117 -1.69 -11.74 6.32
N GLU A 118 -0.71 -11.53 5.45
CA GLU A 118 0.58 -10.95 5.84
C GLU A 118 0.50 -9.48 6.24
N CYS A 119 -0.37 -8.70 5.60
CA CYS A 119 -0.62 -7.32 6.02
C CYS A 119 -1.31 -7.28 7.39
N ARG A 120 -2.26 -8.20 7.64
CA ARG A 120 -3.00 -8.27 8.91
C ARG A 120 -2.09 -8.60 10.09
N ASN A 121 -1.08 -9.46 9.90
CA ASN A 121 -0.14 -9.82 10.95
C ASN A 121 0.78 -8.67 11.40
N GLN A 122 0.77 -7.54 10.69
CA GLN A 122 1.62 -6.37 10.95
C GLN A 122 0.86 -5.17 11.54
N LEU A 123 -0.46 -5.24 11.67
CA LEU A 123 -1.34 -4.16 12.18
C LEU A 123 -1.79 -4.43 13.63
#